data_AF-A0A7C1KAB9-F1
#
_entry.id   AF-A0A7C1KAB9-F1
#
_cell.length_a   1.000
_cell.length_b   1.000
_cell.length_c   1.000
_cell.angle_alpha   90.00
_cell.angle_beta   90.00
_cell.angle_gamma   90.00
#
_symmetry.space_group_name_H-M   'P 1'
#
loop_
_entity.id
_entity.type
_entity.pdbx_description
1 polymer ?
#
loop_
_entity_poly.entity_id
_entity_poly.type
_entity_poly.pdbx_seq_one_letter_code
_entity_poly.pdbx_strand_id
1 'polypeptide(L)'
;MRNQVHLRLQISAQSAEKQAPEERVRNWEEVYQGFDLERARIEAARCIHCPTTPCVAACPVHNDIPTALGLLERGDVLGAAAVFRQTSTMPEMCGRLCPQERLCEGDCPVGFAIRPDGRQEPPVSIGKLEAFVADQQRARLGGFPLPETPAPPTGRRVAVVGSGPSGLTVAELLALRGHTVTVYEQRHEPGGALAHGIPPFKLAREILRQKLRHLTLLGVDFICNTRVGRDVTIDELLREHDAVYLGIGAGMDAPARLPGETELQGIVPVTEFLLRANAGVGHLLATYHPHRPPHAVVPAARGPRVVVLGGSDAAMDAMRAALRLGAASVTCLFEGTAEELHGRREEHEHAREEGVTFRYRVRAVAFEGDARGRVTGVRCRRLGWDEAERRGPQRAFGMGEGEFVVPADLVIVALGYVPDPLLTDPRTGLQTGPDGRLLVDPQTGHTSRPGVFAGGDGVHGPDLVVTAIAAGRRTAAAIDAYLRSLDDGHAAVNAPQLAPPGRQPRRRGRRWWFGR
;
A
#
# COMPACT_ATOMS: atom_id res chain seq x y z
N MET A 1 -36.32 -15.82 3.13
CA MET A 1 -35.01 -15.56 2.48
C MET A 1 -35.10 -15.31 0.98
N ARG A 2 -35.69 -16.18 0.13
CA ARG A 2 -35.75 -15.96 -1.34
C ARG A 2 -36.38 -14.62 -1.76
N ASN A 3 -37.43 -14.17 -1.06
CA ASN A 3 -38.08 -12.89 -1.34
C ASN A 3 -37.16 -11.69 -1.01
N GLN A 4 -36.43 -11.72 0.11
CA GLN A 4 -35.52 -10.63 0.50
C GLN A 4 -34.31 -10.46 -0.43
N VAL A 5 -33.69 -11.55 -0.88
CA VAL A 5 -32.56 -11.45 -1.83
C VAL A 5 -33.01 -10.79 -3.13
N HIS A 6 -34.19 -11.17 -3.64
CA HIS A 6 -34.74 -10.56 -4.83
C HIS A 6 -34.98 -9.05 -4.67
N LEU A 7 -35.59 -8.63 -3.55
CA LEU A 7 -35.81 -7.21 -3.24
C LEU A 7 -34.50 -6.42 -3.14
N ARG A 8 -33.47 -6.98 -2.49
CA ARG A 8 -32.16 -6.31 -2.37
C ARG A 8 -31.45 -6.14 -3.71
N LEU A 9 -31.56 -7.14 -4.59
CA LEU A 9 -31.01 -7.06 -5.95
C LEU A 9 -31.74 -6.03 -6.84
N GLN A 10 -32.92 -5.56 -6.43
CA GLN A 10 -33.63 -4.46 -7.09
C GLN A 10 -33.10 -3.06 -6.69
N ILE A 11 -32.28 -2.95 -5.64
CA ILE A 11 -31.72 -1.68 -5.20
C ILE A 11 -30.53 -1.29 -6.09
N SER A 12 -30.63 -0.14 -6.74
CA SER A 12 -29.54 0.40 -7.58
C SER A 12 -28.36 0.89 -6.75
N ALA A 13 -27.17 0.82 -7.33
CA ALA A 13 -25.95 1.31 -6.71
C ALA A 13 -26.04 2.80 -6.37
N GLN A 14 -25.56 3.15 -5.18
CA GLN A 14 -25.39 4.55 -4.79
C GLN A 14 -23.94 4.97 -5.06
N SER A 15 -23.76 6.14 -5.66
CA SER A 15 -22.43 6.71 -5.87
C SER A 15 -22.00 7.53 -4.67
N ALA A 16 -20.75 7.33 -4.22
CA ALA A 16 -20.09 8.28 -3.34
C ALA A 16 -19.77 9.57 -4.12
N GLU A 17 -19.79 10.70 -3.42
CA GLU A 17 -19.45 11.99 -4.02
C GLU A 17 -17.98 11.99 -4.47
N LYS A 18 -17.72 12.48 -5.69
CA LYS A 18 -16.42 12.46 -6.36
C LYS A 18 -16.16 13.82 -7.00
N GLN A 19 -15.01 14.42 -6.73
CA GLN A 19 -14.62 15.70 -7.32
C GLN A 19 -14.51 15.60 -8.86
N ALA A 20 -14.86 16.68 -9.55
CA ALA A 20 -14.68 16.79 -11.00
C ALA A 20 -13.18 16.72 -11.38
N PRO A 21 -12.80 16.07 -12.49
CA PRO A 21 -11.40 15.95 -12.91
C PRO A 21 -10.67 17.29 -13.03
N GLU A 22 -11.33 18.33 -13.56
CA GLU A 22 -10.76 19.66 -13.82
C GLU A 22 -10.47 20.43 -12.52
N GLU A 23 -11.19 20.11 -11.46
CA GLU A 23 -11.03 20.70 -10.13
C GLU A 23 -9.97 19.96 -9.32
N ARG A 24 -10.08 18.62 -9.25
CA ARG A 24 -9.21 17.80 -8.39
C ARG A 24 -7.77 17.70 -8.84
N VAL A 25 -7.48 18.02 -10.11
CA VAL A 25 -6.10 18.12 -10.62
C VAL A 25 -5.38 19.36 -10.06
N ARG A 26 -6.09 20.31 -9.44
CA ARG A 26 -5.53 21.57 -8.90
C ARG A 26 -5.37 21.56 -7.39
N ASN A 27 -5.75 20.47 -6.72
CA ASN A 27 -5.69 20.35 -5.27
C ASN A 27 -5.21 18.95 -4.84
N TRP A 28 -4.98 18.80 -3.54
CA TRP A 28 -4.51 17.56 -2.91
C TRP A 28 -5.56 16.95 -1.99
N GLU A 29 -6.82 17.39 -2.09
CA GLU A 29 -7.93 16.86 -1.30
C GLU A 29 -8.36 15.49 -1.81
N GLU A 30 -9.02 14.69 -0.95
CA GLU A 30 -9.48 13.34 -1.32
C GLU A 30 -10.43 13.40 -2.53
N VAL A 31 -10.16 12.59 -3.54
CA VAL A 31 -10.99 12.56 -4.77
C VAL A 31 -12.43 12.14 -4.49
N TYR A 32 -12.62 11.15 -3.61
CA TYR A 32 -13.94 10.78 -3.12
C TYR A 32 -14.21 11.45 -1.79
N GLN A 33 -15.36 12.12 -1.67
CA GLN A 33 -15.82 12.79 -0.44
C GLN A 33 -16.75 11.91 0.40
N GLY A 34 -17.01 10.67 -0.05
CA GLY A 34 -17.74 9.65 0.70
C GLY A 34 -19.24 9.68 0.45
N PHE A 35 -19.99 9.04 1.36
CA PHE A 35 -21.44 8.99 1.33
C PHE A 35 -22.05 9.93 2.38
N ASP A 36 -23.24 10.45 2.11
CA ASP A 36 -24.15 10.86 3.18
C ASP A 36 -24.78 9.62 3.83
N LEU A 37 -25.36 9.79 5.03
CA LEU A 37 -25.91 8.66 5.79
C LEU A 37 -27.06 7.96 5.06
N GLU A 38 -27.91 8.68 4.34
CA GLU A 38 -29.05 8.08 3.65
C GLU A 38 -28.58 7.17 2.51
N ARG A 39 -27.70 7.67 1.65
CA ARG A 39 -27.07 6.89 0.57
C ARG A 39 -26.27 5.72 1.11
N ALA A 40 -25.51 5.91 2.19
CA ALA A 40 -24.75 4.83 2.81
C ALA A 40 -25.65 3.68 3.29
N ARG A 41 -26.83 4.00 3.86
CA ARG A 41 -27.81 3.01 4.30
C ARG A 41 -28.43 2.26 3.12
N ILE A 42 -28.77 2.98 2.05
CA ILE A 42 -29.32 2.37 0.82
C ILE A 42 -28.29 1.46 0.17
N GLU A 43 -27.03 1.89 0.06
CA GLU A 43 -25.94 1.08 -0.49
C GLU A 43 -25.68 -0.16 0.37
N ALA A 44 -25.69 -0.04 1.70
CA ALA A 44 -25.56 -1.18 2.60
C ALA A 44 -26.71 -2.19 2.45
N ALA A 45 -27.93 -1.71 2.19
CA ALA A 45 -29.11 -2.56 1.98
C ALA A 45 -29.01 -3.45 0.71
N ARG A 46 -28.10 -3.13 -0.22
CA ARG A 46 -27.81 -3.98 -1.39
C ARG A 46 -27.13 -5.30 -1.01
N CYS A 47 -26.48 -5.37 0.16
CA CYS A 47 -25.86 -6.60 0.66
C CYS A 47 -26.90 -7.70 0.84
N ILE A 48 -26.77 -8.82 0.13
CA ILE A 48 -27.75 -9.91 0.18
C ILE A 48 -27.55 -10.88 1.37
N HIS A 49 -26.63 -10.56 2.29
CA HIS A 49 -26.27 -11.41 3.45
C HIS A 49 -25.99 -12.87 3.06
N CYS A 50 -25.07 -13.06 2.12
CA CYS A 50 -24.67 -14.37 1.61
C CYS A 50 -24.31 -15.34 2.75
N PRO A 51 -24.90 -16.54 2.85
CA PRO A 51 -24.52 -17.52 3.86
C PRO A 51 -23.06 -17.98 3.78
N THR A 52 -22.47 -17.98 2.58
CA THR A 52 -21.07 -18.38 2.32
C THR A 52 -20.07 -17.24 2.44
N THR A 53 -20.54 -16.00 2.64
CA THR A 53 -19.73 -14.79 2.90
C THR A 53 -18.42 -14.68 2.08
N PRO A 54 -18.46 -14.76 0.73
CA PRO A 54 -17.24 -14.76 -0.08
C PRO A 54 -16.41 -13.47 0.07
N CYS A 55 -17.06 -12.33 0.32
CA CYS A 55 -16.40 -11.07 0.61
C CYS A 55 -15.50 -11.11 1.86
N VAL A 56 -15.87 -11.91 2.88
CA VAL A 56 -15.09 -12.09 4.10
C VAL A 56 -13.86 -12.95 3.83
N ALA A 57 -14.02 -14.02 3.04
CA ALA A 57 -12.91 -14.88 2.63
C ALA A 57 -11.88 -14.13 1.77
N ALA A 58 -12.35 -13.24 0.90
CA ALA A 58 -11.49 -12.43 0.03
C ALA A 58 -10.80 -11.26 0.76
N CYS A 59 -11.29 -10.84 1.92
CA CYS A 59 -10.66 -9.80 2.73
C CYS A 59 -9.45 -10.37 3.49
N PRO A 60 -8.22 -9.83 3.33
CA PRO A 60 -7.03 -10.40 3.98
C PRO A 60 -7.04 -10.35 5.51
N VAL A 61 -7.87 -9.47 6.09
CA VAL A 61 -8.11 -9.42 7.54
C VAL A 61 -9.42 -10.10 7.96
N HIS A 62 -10.19 -10.63 7.02
CA HIS A 62 -11.45 -11.33 7.29
C HIS A 62 -12.50 -10.49 8.05
N ASN A 63 -12.65 -9.22 7.68
CA ASN A 63 -13.72 -8.35 8.19
C ASN A 63 -15.10 -9.02 8.05
N ASP A 64 -15.91 -9.01 9.11
CA ASP A 64 -17.32 -9.45 9.08
C ASP A 64 -18.21 -8.40 8.40
N ILE A 65 -18.06 -8.32 7.08
CA ILE A 65 -18.73 -7.37 6.20
C ILE A 65 -20.26 -7.50 6.28
N PRO A 66 -20.89 -8.69 6.22
CA PRO A 66 -22.35 -8.80 6.29
C PRO A 66 -22.93 -8.24 7.60
N THR A 67 -22.29 -8.49 8.74
CA THR A 67 -22.76 -7.95 10.02
C THR A 67 -22.61 -6.44 10.07
N ALA A 68 -21.45 -5.90 9.65
CA ALA A 68 -21.22 -4.47 9.60
C ALA A 68 -22.23 -3.75 8.69
N LEU A 69 -22.49 -4.28 7.49
CA LEU A 69 -23.47 -3.70 6.57
C LEU A 69 -24.91 -3.83 7.06
N GLY A 70 -25.24 -4.91 7.77
CA GLY A 70 -26.56 -5.05 8.39
C GLY A 70 -26.80 -4.03 9.51
N LEU A 71 -25.77 -3.70 10.30
CA LEU A 71 -25.83 -2.63 11.31
C LEU A 71 -25.99 -1.27 10.64
N LEU A 72 -25.20 -1.00 9.59
CA LEU A 72 -25.29 0.25 8.84
C LEU A 72 -26.67 0.44 8.19
N GLU A 73 -27.25 -0.59 7.57
CA GLU A 73 -28.61 -0.56 7.00
C GLU A 73 -29.65 -0.06 8.02
N ARG A 74 -29.55 -0.51 9.28
CA ARG A 74 -30.41 -0.11 10.40
C ARG A 74 -30.07 1.27 10.98
N GLY A 75 -29.02 1.92 10.50
CA GLY A 75 -28.55 3.23 10.98
C GLY A 75 -27.55 3.16 12.14
N ASP A 76 -27.14 1.96 12.57
CA ASP A 76 -26.13 1.79 13.62
C ASP A 76 -24.70 1.91 13.05
N VAL A 77 -24.29 3.15 12.84
CA VAL A 77 -22.99 3.50 12.26
C VAL A 77 -21.83 3.14 13.20
N LEU A 78 -22.01 3.34 14.52
CA LEU A 78 -20.96 3.08 15.50
C LEU A 78 -20.74 1.58 15.67
N GLY A 79 -21.82 0.79 15.73
CA GLY A 79 -21.75 -0.66 15.75
C GLY A 79 -21.11 -1.21 14.47
N ALA A 80 -21.48 -0.70 13.29
CA ALA A 80 -20.87 -1.10 12.03
C ALA A 80 -19.35 -0.84 12.00
N ALA A 81 -18.91 0.34 12.45
CA ALA A 81 -17.49 0.67 12.56
C ALA A 81 -16.75 -0.23 13.58
N ALA A 82 -17.40 -0.54 14.72
CA ALA A 82 -16.85 -1.44 15.71
C ALA A 82 -16.61 -2.85 15.15
N VAL A 83 -17.51 -3.37 14.31
CA VAL A 83 -17.34 -4.67 13.65
C VAL A 83 -16.10 -4.68 12.75
N PHE A 84 -15.89 -3.66 11.91
CA PHE A 84 -14.67 -3.58 11.08
C PHE A 84 -13.39 -3.54 11.93
N ARG A 85 -13.42 -2.87 13.10
CA ARG A 85 -12.26 -2.77 13.98
C ARG A 85 -11.87 -4.06 14.71
N GLN A 86 -12.76 -5.03 14.81
CA GLN A 86 -12.45 -6.34 15.41
C GLN A 86 -11.26 -7.00 14.69
N THR A 87 -11.21 -6.80 13.37
CA THR A 87 -10.24 -7.45 12.50
C THR A 87 -9.30 -6.48 11.78
N SER A 88 -9.64 -5.19 11.65
CA SER A 88 -8.77 -4.17 11.04
C SER A 88 -8.36 -3.10 12.06
N THR A 89 -7.06 -2.84 12.19
CA THR A 89 -6.52 -1.73 12.99
C THR A 89 -6.67 -0.37 12.30
N MET A 90 -6.92 -0.35 10.99
CA MET A 90 -6.95 0.86 10.15
C MET A 90 -8.07 0.80 9.08
N PRO A 91 -9.34 0.57 9.46
CA PRO A 91 -10.45 0.51 8.49
C PRO A 91 -10.59 1.79 7.66
N GLU A 92 -10.21 2.95 8.22
CA GLU A 92 -10.20 4.23 7.52
C GLU A 92 -9.30 4.25 6.30
N MET A 93 -8.13 3.60 6.42
CA MET A 93 -7.12 3.51 5.39
C MET A 93 -7.45 2.36 4.43
N CYS A 94 -7.86 1.19 4.95
CA CYS A 94 -8.25 0.04 4.13
C CYS A 94 -9.43 0.37 3.20
N GLY A 95 -10.46 1.03 3.70
CA GLY A 95 -11.63 1.42 2.90
C GLY A 95 -11.29 2.36 1.73
N ARG A 96 -10.19 3.12 1.85
CA ARG A 96 -9.68 4.03 0.80
C ARG A 96 -8.71 3.35 -0.16
N LEU A 97 -7.84 2.49 0.35
CA LEU A 97 -6.62 2.08 -0.36
C LEU A 97 -6.63 0.64 -0.89
N CYS A 98 -7.49 -0.22 -0.35
CA CYS A 98 -7.61 -1.59 -0.85
C CYS A 98 -8.05 -1.57 -2.33
N PRO A 99 -7.50 -2.43 -3.20
CA PRO A 99 -8.08 -2.70 -4.51
C PRO A 99 -9.27 -3.65 -4.33
N GLN A 100 -10.41 -3.12 -3.90
CA GLN A 100 -11.56 -3.94 -3.52
C GLN A 100 -12.05 -4.82 -4.68
N GLU A 101 -11.86 -4.39 -5.93
CA GLU A 101 -12.17 -5.14 -7.14
C GLU A 101 -11.36 -6.44 -7.30
N ARG A 102 -10.26 -6.58 -6.56
CA ARG A 102 -9.43 -7.79 -6.46
C ARG A 102 -9.58 -8.52 -5.12
N LEU A 103 -10.41 -7.97 -4.22
CA LEU A 103 -10.63 -8.44 -2.86
C LEU A 103 -12.14 -8.59 -2.61
N CYS A 104 -12.66 -7.99 -1.53
CA CYS A 104 -14.02 -8.18 -1.05
C CYS A 104 -15.13 -7.84 -2.05
N GLU A 105 -14.93 -6.84 -2.91
CA GLU A 105 -15.92 -6.44 -3.92
C GLU A 105 -15.81 -7.28 -5.19
N GLY A 106 -14.59 -7.72 -5.53
CA GLY A 106 -14.32 -8.66 -6.63
C GLY A 106 -15.02 -10.00 -6.46
N ASP A 107 -15.25 -10.43 -5.22
CA ASP A 107 -15.93 -11.69 -4.88
C ASP A 107 -17.40 -11.47 -4.44
N CYS A 108 -17.93 -10.25 -4.56
CA CYS A 108 -19.30 -9.93 -4.14
C CYS A 108 -20.35 -10.42 -5.16
N PRO A 109 -21.27 -11.35 -4.79
CA PRO A 109 -22.24 -11.91 -5.73
C PRO A 109 -23.22 -10.88 -6.34
N VAL A 110 -23.40 -9.73 -5.69
CA VAL A 110 -24.26 -8.64 -6.21
C VAL A 110 -23.76 -8.12 -7.56
N GLY A 111 -22.44 -8.07 -7.75
CA GLY A 111 -21.81 -7.63 -9.01
C GLY A 111 -21.97 -8.63 -10.16
N PHE A 112 -22.29 -9.89 -9.86
CA PHE A 112 -22.48 -10.97 -10.84
C PHE A 112 -23.94 -11.41 -11.00
N ALA A 113 -24.85 -10.79 -10.25
CA ALA A 113 -26.25 -11.21 -10.20
C ALA A 113 -26.96 -10.94 -11.55
N ILE A 114 -27.61 -11.96 -12.09
CA ILE A 114 -28.49 -11.85 -13.25
C ILE A 114 -29.84 -11.28 -12.76
N ARG A 115 -30.23 -10.11 -13.30
CA ARG A 115 -31.48 -9.44 -12.96
C ARG A 115 -32.51 -9.62 -14.09
N PRO A 116 -33.81 -9.78 -13.77
CA PRO A 116 -34.84 -10.01 -14.80
C PRO A 116 -34.99 -8.89 -15.84
N ASP A 117 -34.69 -7.65 -15.45
CA ASP A 117 -34.69 -6.47 -16.32
C ASP A 117 -33.42 -6.33 -17.17
N GLY A 118 -32.48 -7.28 -17.06
CA GLY A 118 -31.22 -7.31 -17.79
C GLY A 118 -30.16 -6.32 -17.32
N ARG A 119 -30.45 -5.49 -16.31
CA ARG A 119 -29.49 -4.47 -15.86
C ARG A 119 -28.33 -5.09 -15.09
N GLN A 120 -27.14 -4.55 -15.33
CA GLN A 120 -25.94 -4.85 -14.56
C GLN A 120 -25.73 -3.73 -13.56
N GLU A 121 -25.33 -4.11 -12.36
CA GLU A 121 -25.01 -3.19 -11.27
C GLU A 121 -23.66 -3.62 -10.71
N PRO A 122 -22.83 -2.67 -10.25
CA PRO A 122 -21.56 -3.00 -9.60
C PRO A 122 -21.80 -3.79 -8.31
N PRO A 123 -20.76 -4.43 -7.75
CA PRO A 123 -20.82 -4.99 -6.41
C PRO A 123 -21.22 -3.93 -5.36
N VAL A 124 -21.51 -4.39 -4.14
CA VAL A 124 -21.73 -3.46 -3.01
C VAL A 124 -20.42 -2.71 -2.75
N SER A 125 -20.48 -1.39 -2.54
CA SER A 125 -19.33 -0.51 -2.35
C SER A 125 -18.69 -0.65 -0.95
N ILE A 126 -18.27 -1.86 -0.60
CA ILE A 126 -17.78 -2.26 0.73
C ILE A 126 -16.68 -1.33 1.24
N GLY A 127 -15.68 -1.02 0.41
CA GLY A 127 -14.55 -0.18 0.83
C GLY A 127 -14.97 1.25 1.18
N LYS A 128 -15.84 1.84 0.35
CA LYS A 128 -16.37 3.19 0.61
C LYS A 128 -17.28 3.22 1.84
N LEU A 129 -18.05 2.15 2.09
CA LEU A 129 -18.85 2.01 3.31
C LEU A 129 -17.98 1.79 4.56
N GLU A 130 -16.90 1.01 4.48
CA GLU A 130 -15.91 0.85 5.56
C GLU A 130 -15.27 2.21 5.94
N ALA A 131 -14.84 2.97 4.94
CA ALA A 131 -14.30 4.32 5.15
C ALA A 131 -15.37 5.25 5.79
N PHE A 132 -16.60 5.24 5.27
CA PHE A 132 -17.70 6.06 5.79
C PHE A 132 -17.99 5.80 7.27
N VAL A 133 -18.17 4.53 7.67
CA VAL A 133 -18.51 4.22 9.07
C VAL A 133 -17.34 4.53 10.01
N ALA A 134 -16.11 4.30 9.57
CA ALA A 134 -14.92 4.62 10.35
C ALA A 134 -14.75 6.15 10.53
N ASP A 135 -15.02 6.94 9.48
CA ASP A 135 -15.02 8.41 9.52
C ASP A 135 -16.09 8.97 10.45
N GLN A 136 -17.32 8.46 10.34
CA GLN A 136 -18.42 8.86 11.20
C GLN A 136 -18.15 8.53 12.67
N GLN A 137 -17.58 7.37 12.96
CA GLN A 137 -17.18 7.02 14.31
C GLN A 137 -16.12 7.97 14.84
N ARG A 138 -15.07 8.27 14.07
CA ARG A 138 -14.04 9.24 14.51
C ARG A 138 -14.62 10.62 14.77
N ALA A 139 -15.47 11.11 13.88
CA ALA A 139 -16.10 12.41 14.02
C ALA A 139 -16.97 12.49 15.29
N ARG A 140 -17.76 11.45 15.58
CA ARG A 140 -18.66 11.41 16.76
C ARG A 140 -17.91 11.25 18.09
N LEU A 141 -16.78 10.55 18.08
CA LEU A 141 -15.96 10.32 19.29
C LEU A 141 -14.89 11.40 19.49
N GLY A 142 -14.68 12.31 18.54
CA GLY A 142 -13.57 13.27 18.57
C GLY A 142 -12.19 12.64 18.35
N GLY A 143 -12.12 11.42 17.80
CA GLY A 143 -10.88 10.67 17.62
C GLY A 143 -11.11 9.17 17.41
N PHE A 144 -10.03 8.38 17.47
CA PHE A 144 -10.12 6.92 17.43
C PHE A 144 -10.69 6.39 18.76
N PRO A 145 -11.47 5.29 18.74
CA PRO A 145 -12.01 4.71 19.96
C PRO A 145 -10.87 4.22 20.88
N LEU A 146 -10.92 4.61 22.15
CA LEU A 146 -10.04 4.10 23.20
C LEU A 146 -10.75 2.99 23.98
N PRO A 147 -10.02 2.01 24.53
CA PRO A 147 -10.61 1.04 25.43
C PRO A 147 -11.16 1.74 26.68
N GLU A 148 -12.34 1.32 27.15
CA GLU A 148 -12.93 1.84 28.39
C GLU A 148 -12.05 1.56 29.61
N THR A 149 -11.33 0.44 29.59
CA THR A 149 -10.38 0.06 30.64
C THR A 149 -9.09 -0.45 29.98
N PRO A 150 -7.95 0.22 30.19
CA PRO A 150 -6.65 -0.27 29.72
C PRO A 150 -6.31 -1.63 30.35
N ALA A 151 -5.61 -2.48 29.58
CA ALA A 151 -5.04 -3.70 30.13
C ALA A 151 -3.98 -3.36 31.21
N PRO A 152 -3.84 -4.17 32.26
CA PRO A 152 -2.80 -3.97 33.27
C PRO A 152 -1.41 -4.07 32.61
N PRO A 153 -0.42 -3.26 33.04
CA PRO A 153 0.94 -3.35 32.52
C PRO A 153 1.53 -4.76 32.71
N THR A 154 2.08 -5.34 31.64
CA THR A 154 2.72 -6.66 31.69
C THR A 154 4.16 -6.60 32.19
N GLY A 155 4.75 -5.40 32.23
CA GLY A 155 6.18 -5.19 32.51
C GLY A 155 7.11 -5.54 31.34
N ARG A 156 6.56 -6.02 30.22
CA ARG A 156 7.33 -6.40 29.02
C ARG A 156 7.49 -5.24 28.05
N ARG A 157 8.65 -5.16 27.41
CA ARG A 157 9.04 -4.09 26.50
C ARG A 157 9.29 -4.63 25.09
N VAL A 158 8.75 -3.97 24.08
CA VAL A 158 8.86 -4.38 22.67
C VAL A 158 9.35 -3.24 21.80
N ALA A 159 10.42 -3.49 21.03
CA ALA A 159 10.87 -2.57 20.00
C ALA A 159 10.20 -2.91 18.66
N VAL A 160 9.55 -1.93 18.03
CA VAL A 160 8.95 -2.05 16.70
C VAL A 160 9.78 -1.22 15.72
N VAL A 161 10.48 -1.87 14.80
CA VAL A 161 11.35 -1.21 13.83
C VAL A 161 10.58 -0.97 12.52
N GLY A 162 10.30 0.29 12.23
CA GLY A 162 9.53 0.74 11.07
C GLY A 162 8.09 1.09 11.44
N SER A 163 7.66 2.31 11.08
CA SER A 163 6.33 2.84 11.42
C SER A 163 5.30 2.71 10.28
N GLY A 164 5.49 1.74 9.38
CA GLY A 164 4.51 1.43 8.33
C GLY A 164 3.27 0.69 8.87
N PRO A 165 2.29 0.34 8.01
CA PRO A 165 1.04 -0.29 8.44
C PRO A 165 1.22 -1.55 9.31
N SER A 166 2.23 -2.38 9.00
CA SER A 166 2.53 -3.57 9.79
C SER A 166 3.03 -3.22 11.19
N GLY A 167 4.00 -2.31 11.30
CA GLY A 167 4.56 -1.86 12.57
C GLY A 167 3.53 -1.14 13.45
N LEU A 168 2.72 -0.24 12.87
CA LEU A 168 1.66 0.44 13.62
C LEU A 168 0.59 -0.54 14.13
N THR A 169 0.29 -1.58 13.36
CA THR A 169 -0.62 -2.65 13.79
C THR A 169 -0.05 -3.45 14.96
N VAL A 170 1.23 -3.82 14.89
CA VAL A 170 1.91 -4.53 15.98
C VAL A 170 1.93 -3.66 17.24
N ALA A 171 2.28 -2.38 17.09
CA ALA A 171 2.36 -1.46 18.22
C ALA A 171 1.01 -1.29 18.91
N GLU A 172 -0.06 -1.07 18.15
CA GLU A 172 -1.42 -0.94 18.70
C GLU A 172 -1.85 -2.19 19.46
N LEU A 173 -1.71 -3.37 18.85
CA LEU A 173 -2.21 -4.61 19.42
C LEU A 173 -1.40 -5.10 20.62
N LEU A 174 -0.13 -4.71 20.74
CA LEU A 174 0.68 -5.00 21.92
C LEU A 174 0.43 -3.99 23.03
N ALA A 175 0.29 -2.70 22.71
CA ALA A 175 -0.09 -1.67 23.68
C ALA A 175 -1.47 -1.96 24.31
N LEU A 176 -2.45 -2.37 23.50
CA LEU A 176 -3.77 -2.80 23.99
C LEU A 176 -3.72 -4.02 24.92
N ARG A 177 -2.62 -4.77 24.92
CA ARG A 177 -2.38 -5.91 25.82
C ARG A 177 -1.53 -5.57 27.04
N GLY A 178 -1.18 -4.30 27.23
CA GLY A 178 -0.43 -3.82 28.39
C GLY A 178 1.09 -3.90 28.26
N HIS A 179 1.62 -4.23 27.07
CA HIS A 179 3.05 -4.19 26.81
C HIS A 179 3.52 -2.75 26.57
N THR A 180 4.73 -2.42 27.01
CA THR A 180 5.39 -1.15 26.68
C THR A 180 5.97 -1.25 25.27
N VAL A 181 5.61 -0.33 24.37
CA VAL A 181 6.03 -0.38 22.97
C VAL A 181 6.75 0.88 22.55
N THR A 182 7.94 0.71 21.97
CA THR A 182 8.71 1.80 21.35
C THR A 182 8.87 1.53 19.85
N VAL A 183 8.40 2.46 19.03
CA VAL A 183 8.49 2.41 17.57
C VAL A 183 9.70 3.23 17.11
N TYR A 184 10.65 2.58 16.44
CA TYR A 184 11.81 3.20 15.83
C TYR A 184 11.55 3.47 14.35
N GLU A 185 11.68 4.72 13.91
CA GLU A 185 11.43 5.16 12.54
C GLU A 185 12.66 5.88 11.98
N GLN A 186 13.09 5.49 10.78
CA GLN A 186 14.26 6.09 10.12
C GLN A 186 14.01 7.52 9.63
N ARG A 187 12.75 7.88 9.34
CA ARG A 187 12.36 9.22 8.87
C ARG A 187 11.98 10.12 10.04
N HIS A 188 11.82 11.41 9.75
CA HIS A 188 11.46 12.44 10.73
C HIS A 188 9.99 12.37 11.20
N GLU A 189 9.11 11.72 10.43
CA GLU A 189 7.69 11.54 10.75
C GLU A 189 7.29 10.06 10.56
N PRO A 190 6.54 9.48 11.51
CA PRO A 190 6.07 8.10 11.41
C PRO A 190 4.91 7.93 10.41
N GLY A 191 4.66 6.69 10.00
CA GLY A 191 3.57 6.31 9.09
C GLY A 191 4.02 5.50 7.86
N GLY A 192 5.34 5.37 7.63
CA GLY A 192 5.87 4.64 6.48
C GLY A 192 5.23 5.09 5.15
N ALA A 193 4.79 4.15 4.32
CA ALA A 193 4.13 4.47 3.05
C ALA A 193 2.85 5.32 3.20
N LEU A 194 2.14 5.25 4.33
CA LEU A 194 0.94 6.06 4.58
C LEU A 194 1.26 7.56 4.68
N ALA A 195 2.43 7.91 5.24
CA ALA A 195 2.90 9.30 5.35
C ALA A 195 3.67 9.75 4.10
N HIS A 196 4.49 8.86 3.55
CA HIS A 196 5.56 9.23 2.63
C HIS A 196 5.31 8.82 1.19
N GLY A 197 4.57 7.74 0.94
CA GLY A 197 4.30 7.22 -0.40
C GLY A 197 2.94 7.62 -0.93
N ILE A 198 1.90 7.36 -0.14
CA ILE A 198 0.50 7.54 -0.55
C ILE A 198 0.13 9.03 -0.50
N PRO A 199 -0.38 9.59 -1.62
CA PRO A 199 -0.75 11.00 -1.69
C PRO A 199 -1.98 11.39 -0.87
N PRO A 200 -2.04 12.66 -0.41
CA PRO A 200 -3.21 13.20 0.30
C PRO A 200 -4.53 13.08 -0.47
N PHE A 201 -4.49 13.09 -1.81
CA PHE A 201 -5.69 12.94 -2.63
C PHE A 201 -6.30 11.52 -2.63
N LYS A 202 -5.62 10.55 -2.00
CA LYS A 202 -6.13 9.18 -1.72
C LYS A 202 -6.37 8.94 -0.24
N LEU A 203 -5.55 9.55 0.63
CA LEU A 203 -5.64 9.43 2.08
C LEU A 203 -5.29 10.77 2.73
N ALA A 204 -6.31 11.44 3.29
CA ALA A 204 -6.13 12.68 4.00
C ALA A 204 -5.11 12.52 5.15
N ARG A 205 -4.11 13.41 5.18
CA ARG A 205 -3.03 13.39 6.18
C ARG A 205 -3.54 13.43 7.61
N GLU A 206 -4.66 14.13 7.84
CA GLU A 206 -5.24 14.25 9.17
C GLU A 206 -5.69 12.90 9.75
N ILE A 207 -6.15 11.96 8.92
CA ILE A 207 -6.55 10.62 9.38
C ILE A 207 -5.34 9.89 9.97
N LEU A 208 -4.19 9.96 9.29
CA LEU A 208 -2.95 9.38 9.79
C LEU A 208 -2.45 10.08 11.05
N ARG A 209 -2.48 11.41 11.09
CA ARG A 209 -2.07 12.17 12.29
C ARG A 209 -2.94 11.84 13.49
N GLN A 210 -4.26 11.73 13.31
CA GLN A 210 -5.18 11.26 14.35
C GLN A 210 -4.82 9.85 14.83
N LYS A 211 -4.47 8.94 13.90
CA LYS A 211 -4.08 7.57 14.24
C LYS A 211 -2.80 7.56 15.08
N LEU A 212 -1.79 8.33 14.69
CA LEU A 212 -0.52 8.42 15.42
C LEU A 212 -0.73 9.00 16.82
N ARG A 213 -1.53 10.08 16.95
CA ARG A 213 -1.91 10.62 18.26
C ARG A 213 -2.63 9.59 19.12
N HIS A 214 -3.53 8.80 18.54
CA HIS A 214 -4.21 7.72 19.24
C HIS A 214 -3.23 6.66 19.76
N LEU A 215 -2.22 6.27 18.97
CA LEU A 215 -1.19 5.34 19.43
C LEU A 215 -0.35 5.92 20.57
N THR A 216 -0.01 7.20 20.51
CA THR A 216 0.65 7.89 21.64
C THR A 216 -0.24 7.90 22.89
N LEU A 217 -1.56 8.11 22.75
CA LEU A 217 -2.51 8.02 23.86
C LEU A 217 -2.63 6.60 24.44
N LEU A 218 -2.39 5.56 23.64
CA LEU A 218 -2.28 4.18 24.10
C LEU A 218 -0.92 3.87 24.79
N GLY A 219 -0.01 4.84 24.87
CA GLY A 219 1.31 4.67 25.49
C GLY A 219 2.39 4.14 24.54
N VAL A 220 2.21 4.27 23.22
CA VAL A 220 3.25 3.95 22.23
C VAL A 220 4.21 5.13 22.09
N ASP A 221 5.50 4.88 22.31
CA ASP A 221 6.56 5.86 22.09
C ASP A 221 7.09 5.81 20.65
N PHE A 222 7.37 6.96 20.06
CA PHE A 222 7.97 7.06 18.72
C PHE A 222 9.35 7.69 18.78
N ILE A 223 10.37 6.96 18.31
CA ILE A 223 11.75 7.43 18.15
C ILE A 223 12.03 7.56 16.66
N CYS A 224 11.89 8.78 16.15
CA CYS A 224 12.14 9.12 14.74
C CYS A 224 13.63 9.37 14.45
N ASN A 225 13.96 9.56 13.17
CA ASN A 225 15.33 9.79 12.68
C ASN A 225 16.35 8.72 13.12
N THR A 226 15.89 7.48 13.32
CA THR A 226 16.73 6.38 13.81
C THR A 226 16.69 5.21 12.84
N ARG A 227 17.79 5.00 12.12
CA ARG A 227 17.94 3.88 11.19
C ARG A 227 18.57 2.68 11.90
N VAL A 228 17.73 1.74 12.32
CA VAL A 228 18.17 0.47 12.90
C VAL A 228 19.03 -0.31 11.90
N GLY A 229 20.14 -0.86 12.38
CA GLY A 229 21.23 -1.44 11.58
C GLY A 229 22.37 -0.46 11.27
N ARG A 230 22.17 0.85 11.47
CA ARG A 230 23.21 1.88 11.35
C ARG A 230 23.40 2.67 12.65
N ASP A 231 22.33 3.26 13.15
CA ASP A 231 22.35 4.17 14.31
C ASP A 231 22.16 3.39 15.62
N VAL A 232 21.38 2.31 15.59
CA VAL A 232 21.19 1.33 16.68
C VAL A 232 21.14 -0.07 16.07
N THR A 233 21.77 -1.05 16.69
CA THR A 233 21.81 -2.45 16.24
C THR A 233 20.67 -3.28 16.82
N ILE A 234 20.37 -4.43 16.20
CA ILE A 234 19.36 -5.37 16.73
C ILE A 234 19.79 -5.91 18.11
N ASP A 235 21.10 -6.09 18.33
CA ASP A 235 21.64 -6.56 19.60
C ASP A 235 21.48 -5.53 20.73
N GLU A 236 21.60 -4.24 20.42
CA GLU A 236 21.28 -3.16 21.35
C GLU A 236 19.80 -3.16 21.71
N LEU A 237 18.92 -3.29 20.71
CA LEU A 237 17.48 -3.36 20.96
C LEU A 237 17.10 -4.55 21.84
N LEU A 238 17.67 -5.74 21.61
CA LEU A 238 17.42 -6.93 22.42
C LEU A 238 17.97 -6.86 23.85
N ARG A 239 18.94 -5.98 24.13
CA ARG A 239 19.37 -5.71 25.52
C ARG A 239 18.37 -4.86 26.28
N GLU A 240 17.62 -4.02 25.57
CA GLU A 240 16.68 -3.06 26.14
C GLU A 240 15.22 -3.49 26.03
N HIS A 241 14.91 -4.50 25.23
CA HIS A 241 13.54 -4.95 24.96
C HIS A 241 13.49 -6.49 25.00
N ASP A 242 12.37 -7.02 25.48
CA ASP A 242 12.12 -8.47 25.54
C ASP A 242 11.86 -9.07 24.15
N ALA A 243 11.39 -8.25 23.20
CA ALA A 243 11.19 -8.65 21.81
C ALA A 243 11.44 -7.50 20.83
N VAL A 244 11.82 -7.84 19.60
CA VAL A 244 12.00 -6.91 18.48
C VAL A 244 11.14 -7.35 17.30
N TYR A 245 10.37 -6.43 16.73
CA TYR A 245 9.62 -6.65 15.50
C TYR A 245 10.22 -5.82 14.34
N LEU A 246 10.49 -6.45 13.21
CA LEU A 246 11.02 -5.82 12.00
C LEU A 246 9.90 -5.63 10.96
N GLY A 247 9.42 -4.39 10.86
CA GLY A 247 8.36 -3.92 9.95
C GLY A 247 8.84 -2.86 8.95
N ILE A 248 10.06 -3.01 8.47
CA ILE A 248 10.82 -2.03 7.66
C ILE A 248 10.37 -1.87 6.21
N GLY A 249 9.51 -2.76 5.71
CA GLY A 249 8.98 -2.73 4.35
C GLY A 249 10.02 -3.05 3.25
N ALA A 250 9.66 -2.73 2.01
CA ALA A 250 10.51 -2.86 0.82
C ALA A 250 10.77 -1.46 0.24
N GLY A 251 11.64 -0.70 0.88
CA GLY A 251 11.78 0.74 0.65
C GLY A 251 12.79 1.17 -0.43
N MET A 252 13.43 0.24 -1.14
CA MET A 252 14.43 0.54 -2.15
C MET A 252 13.85 0.35 -3.55
N ASP A 253 13.86 1.37 -4.40
CA ASP A 253 13.34 1.26 -5.76
C ASP A 253 14.18 0.30 -6.63
N ALA A 254 13.51 -0.48 -7.48
CA ALA A 254 14.16 -1.28 -8.49
C ALA A 254 14.65 -0.38 -9.64
N PRO A 255 15.94 -0.44 -10.02
CA PRO A 255 16.44 0.33 -11.15
C PRO A 255 15.88 -0.20 -12.47
N ALA A 256 15.78 0.67 -13.48
CA ALA A 256 15.43 0.29 -14.84
C ALA A 256 16.53 -0.56 -15.52
N ARG A 257 17.79 -0.34 -15.12
CA ARG A 257 19.00 -0.94 -15.70
C ARG A 257 19.11 -0.66 -17.21
N LEU A 258 18.82 0.58 -17.60
CA LEU A 258 18.84 1.02 -18.99
C LEU A 258 19.99 2.01 -19.22
N PRO A 259 20.57 2.05 -20.44
CA PRO A 259 21.59 3.05 -20.79
C PRO A 259 21.08 4.48 -20.53
N GLY A 260 21.93 5.30 -19.88
CA GLY A 260 21.63 6.69 -19.54
C GLY A 260 20.96 6.89 -18.17
N GLU A 261 20.59 5.82 -17.45
CA GLU A 261 19.88 5.91 -16.17
C GLU A 261 20.67 6.64 -15.09
N THR A 262 21.99 6.41 -15.04
CA THR A 262 22.86 6.97 -13.99
C THR A 262 23.64 8.20 -14.46
N GLU A 263 23.75 8.37 -15.77
CA GLU A 263 24.54 9.41 -16.43
C GLU A 263 23.74 10.69 -16.65
N LEU A 264 22.41 10.58 -16.80
CA LEU A 264 21.53 11.70 -17.12
C LEU A 264 20.80 12.24 -15.88
N GLN A 265 20.67 13.56 -15.83
CA GLN A 265 19.82 14.27 -14.88
C GLN A 265 18.35 14.21 -15.31
N GLY A 266 17.43 14.27 -14.35
CA GLY A 266 15.99 14.23 -14.60
C GLY A 266 15.42 12.82 -14.67
N ILE A 267 16.15 11.80 -14.24
CA ILE A 267 15.65 10.43 -14.02
C ILE A 267 15.63 10.19 -12.52
N VAL A 268 14.46 9.86 -11.98
CA VAL A 268 14.25 9.75 -10.54
C VAL A 268 13.50 8.46 -10.18
N PRO A 269 13.84 7.81 -9.06
CA PRO A 269 13.03 6.73 -8.54
C PRO A 269 11.69 7.23 -8.01
N VAL A 270 10.66 6.38 -8.06
CA VAL A 270 9.30 6.75 -7.65
C VAL A 270 9.19 7.11 -6.17
N THR A 271 9.93 6.41 -5.29
CA THR A 271 9.94 6.73 -3.85
C THR A 271 10.42 8.15 -3.60
N GLU A 272 11.51 8.55 -4.25
CA GLU A 272 12.05 9.90 -4.10
C GLU A 272 11.07 10.96 -4.59
N PHE A 273 10.46 10.75 -5.77
CA PHE A 273 9.48 11.67 -6.31
C PHE A 273 8.28 11.83 -5.35
N LEU A 274 7.69 10.71 -4.91
CA LEU A 274 6.52 10.72 -4.04
C LEU A 274 6.82 11.32 -2.67
N LEU A 275 7.96 11.00 -2.05
CA LEU A 275 8.40 11.59 -0.79
C LEU A 275 8.34 13.12 -0.83
N ARG A 276 8.94 13.69 -1.87
CA ARG A 276 9.03 15.14 -2.01
C ARG A 276 7.68 15.75 -2.39
N ALA A 277 6.93 15.10 -3.28
CA ALA A 277 5.61 15.56 -3.72
C ALA A 277 4.63 15.62 -2.53
N ASN A 278 4.69 14.60 -1.68
CA ASN A 278 3.87 14.46 -0.48
C ASN A 278 4.24 15.43 0.65
N ALA A 279 5.49 15.90 0.68
CA ALA A 279 5.95 16.93 1.61
C ALA A 279 5.52 18.35 1.20
N GLY A 280 4.79 18.52 0.10
CA GLY A 280 4.34 19.83 -0.37
C GLY A 280 5.46 20.70 -0.96
N VAL A 281 6.60 20.10 -1.32
CA VAL A 281 7.71 20.81 -1.97
C VAL A 281 7.34 21.04 -3.44
N GLY A 282 6.57 22.10 -3.71
CA GLY A 282 6.05 22.42 -5.06
C GLY A 282 7.11 22.74 -6.13
N HIS A 283 8.40 22.82 -5.78
CA HIS A 283 9.48 23.19 -6.71
C HIS A 283 10.11 22.00 -7.49
N LEU A 284 9.56 20.79 -7.34
CA LEU A 284 10.16 19.55 -7.88
C LEU A 284 10.32 19.52 -9.39
N LEU A 285 9.36 20.09 -10.10
CA LEU A 285 9.36 20.14 -11.56
C LEU A 285 10.40 21.11 -12.12
N ALA A 286 10.90 22.03 -11.28
CA ALA A 286 11.83 23.06 -11.69
C ALA A 286 13.26 22.83 -11.21
N THR A 287 13.52 22.02 -10.16
CA THR A 287 14.83 22.00 -9.45
C THR A 287 15.30 20.61 -9.00
N TYR A 288 15.41 19.63 -9.90
CA TYR A 288 16.01 18.35 -9.52
C TYR A 288 17.55 18.38 -9.57
N HIS A 289 18.19 18.29 -8.39
CA HIS A 289 19.62 17.98 -8.21
C HIS A 289 19.81 17.06 -6.99
N PRO A 290 20.59 15.96 -7.05
CA PRO A 290 20.68 15.00 -5.94
C PRO A 290 21.42 15.49 -4.67
N HIS A 291 22.19 16.59 -4.75
CA HIS A 291 23.17 16.98 -3.70
C HIS A 291 23.30 18.51 -3.45
N ARG A 292 22.32 19.34 -3.83
CA ARG A 292 22.39 20.81 -3.59
C ARG A 292 21.05 21.42 -3.15
N PRO A 293 21.07 22.48 -2.32
CA PRO A 293 19.89 23.31 -2.05
C PRO A 293 19.36 23.96 -3.34
N PRO A 294 18.08 24.38 -3.36
CA PRO A 294 17.29 24.56 -4.58
C PRO A 294 17.72 25.79 -5.38
N HIS A 295 18.70 25.63 -6.25
CA HIS A 295 19.06 26.64 -7.24
C HIS A 295 19.35 25.98 -8.59
N ALA A 296 18.31 25.85 -9.40
CA ALA A 296 18.31 25.96 -10.86
C ALA A 296 16.90 25.65 -11.36
N VAL A 297 16.05 26.70 -11.42
CA VAL A 297 14.71 26.67 -12.00
C VAL A 297 14.83 26.31 -13.49
N VAL A 298 14.15 25.28 -13.97
CA VAL A 298 13.81 25.16 -15.39
C VAL A 298 12.84 26.29 -15.70
N PRO A 299 13.23 27.35 -16.43
CA PRO A 299 12.31 28.40 -16.81
C PRO A 299 11.57 27.91 -18.04
N ALA A 300 10.46 27.21 -17.83
CA ALA A 300 9.51 26.95 -18.89
C ALA A 300 8.18 27.61 -18.51
N ALA A 301 7.63 28.42 -19.42
CA ALA A 301 6.32 29.03 -19.27
C ALA A 301 5.16 28.00 -19.14
N ARG A 302 5.47 26.70 -19.32
CA ARG A 302 4.63 25.51 -19.15
C ARG A 302 5.51 24.45 -18.46
N GLY A 303 5.00 23.68 -17.49
CA GLY A 303 5.81 22.71 -16.74
C GLY A 303 6.43 21.57 -17.59
N PRO A 304 7.20 20.65 -17.00
CA PRO A 304 7.92 19.59 -17.73
C PRO A 304 6.99 18.54 -18.34
N ARG A 305 7.46 17.87 -19.40
CA ARG A 305 6.89 16.63 -19.92
C ARG A 305 7.40 15.46 -19.09
N VAL A 306 6.51 14.77 -18.39
CA VAL A 306 6.86 13.68 -17.49
C VAL A 306 6.57 12.34 -18.14
N VAL A 307 7.53 11.42 -18.09
CA VAL A 307 7.33 10.01 -18.42
C VAL A 307 7.42 9.17 -17.16
N VAL A 308 6.46 8.28 -16.94
CA VAL A 308 6.49 7.32 -15.83
C VAL A 308 6.62 5.90 -16.38
N LEU A 309 7.62 5.16 -15.92
CA LEU A 309 7.85 3.77 -16.28
C LEU A 309 7.19 2.86 -15.25
N GLY A 310 6.18 2.09 -15.65
CA GLY A 310 5.50 1.13 -14.78
C GLY A 310 3.99 1.37 -14.63
N GLY A 311 3.30 0.41 -14.01
CA GLY A 311 1.83 0.36 -13.94
C GLY A 311 1.30 -0.09 -12.57
N SER A 312 2.04 0.18 -11.50
CA SER A 312 1.67 -0.10 -10.10
C SER A 312 0.88 1.08 -9.49
N ASP A 313 0.36 0.92 -8.28
CA ASP A 313 -0.26 2.02 -7.53
C ASP A 313 0.71 3.19 -7.33
N ALA A 314 1.98 2.93 -7.02
CA ALA A 314 3.00 3.97 -6.90
C ALA A 314 3.20 4.74 -8.22
N ALA A 315 3.12 4.04 -9.37
CA ALA A 315 3.16 4.71 -10.67
C ALA A 315 1.93 5.61 -10.88
N MET A 316 0.72 5.13 -10.55
CA MET A 316 -0.51 5.92 -10.64
C MET A 316 -0.44 7.17 -9.75
N ASP A 317 0.04 7.00 -8.52
CA ASP A 317 0.20 8.08 -7.54
C ASP A 317 1.20 9.12 -8.06
N ALA A 318 2.33 8.69 -8.62
CA ALA A 318 3.34 9.58 -9.18
C ALA A 318 2.81 10.36 -10.40
N MET A 319 2.07 9.71 -11.30
CA MET A 319 1.49 10.37 -12.47
C MET A 319 0.50 11.47 -12.07
N ARG A 320 -0.38 11.16 -11.13
CA ARG A 320 -1.41 12.08 -10.66
C ARG A 320 -0.85 13.22 -9.80
N ALA A 321 0.20 12.94 -9.04
CA ALA A 321 0.97 13.96 -8.33
C ALA A 321 1.73 14.88 -9.31
N ALA A 322 2.32 14.34 -10.38
CA ALA A 322 3.00 15.14 -11.40
C ALA A 322 2.07 16.15 -12.08
N LEU A 323 0.83 15.75 -12.40
CA LEU A 323 -0.19 16.66 -12.92
C LEU A 323 -0.50 17.80 -11.94
N ARG A 324 -0.70 17.48 -10.65
CA ARG A 324 -0.97 18.46 -9.59
C ARG A 324 0.19 19.42 -9.33
N LEU A 325 1.42 18.98 -9.60
CA LEU A 325 2.62 19.80 -9.51
C LEU A 325 2.82 20.69 -10.75
N GLY A 326 1.95 20.59 -11.77
CA GLY A 326 1.98 21.46 -12.96
C GLY A 326 2.72 20.88 -14.17
N ALA A 327 2.88 19.55 -14.27
CA ALA A 327 3.45 18.93 -15.47
C ALA A 327 2.65 19.33 -16.73
N ALA A 328 3.34 19.67 -17.83
CA ALA A 328 2.66 20.01 -19.08
C ALA A 328 2.00 18.79 -19.75
N SER A 329 2.56 17.60 -19.53
CA SER A 329 1.99 16.34 -19.96
C SER A 329 2.56 15.20 -19.12
N VAL A 330 1.77 14.17 -18.87
CA VAL A 330 2.22 12.94 -18.20
C VAL A 330 1.93 11.74 -19.09
N THR A 331 2.95 10.95 -19.40
CA THR A 331 2.84 9.72 -20.20
C THR A 331 3.28 8.51 -19.40
N CYS A 332 2.41 7.50 -19.28
CA CYS A 332 2.72 6.18 -18.76
C CYS A 332 3.29 5.29 -19.86
N LEU A 333 4.44 4.67 -19.61
CA LEU A 333 4.96 3.57 -20.43
C LEU A 333 4.79 2.25 -19.67
N PHE A 334 3.98 1.35 -20.23
CA PHE A 334 3.71 0.04 -19.65
C PHE A 334 3.88 -1.06 -20.68
N GLU A 335 4.61 -2.11 -20.31
CA GLU A 335 4.88 -3.23 -21.21
C GLU A 335 3.65 -4.11 -21.45
N GLY A 336 2.71 -4.15 -20.50
CA GLY A 336 1.48 -4.93 -20.60
C GLY A 336 0.32 -4.20 -21.27
N THR A 337 -0.86 -4.82 -21.21
CA THR A 337 -2.14 -4.21 -21.57
C THR A 337 -2.76 -3.42 -20.41
N ALA A 338 -3.85 -2.70 -20.68
CA ALA A 338 -4.62 -2.00 -19.65
C ALA A 338 -5.14 -2.96 -18.56
N GLU A 339 -5.52 -4.18 -18.93
CA GLU A 339 -6.02 -5.21 -18.01
C GLU A 339 -4.92 -5.85 -17.16
N GLU A 340 -3.66 -5.70 -17.58
CA GLU A 340 -2.49 -6.26 -16.90
C GLU A 340 -1.83 -5.29 -15.91
N LEU A 341 -2.34 -4.05 -15.82
CA LEU A 341 -1.92 -3.07 -14.83
C LEU A 341 -2.07 -3.65 -13.42
N HIS A 342 -1.08 -3.39 -12.58
CA HIS A 342 -1.04 -3.91 -11.21
C HIS A 342 -1.77 -2.99 -10.24
N GLY A 343 -1.76 -1.68 -10.51
CA GLY A 343 -2.44 -0.68 -9.70
C GLY A 343 -3.96 -0.86 -9.70
N ARG A 344 -4.60 -0.32 -8.67
CA ARG A 344 -6.04 -0.33 -8.48
C ARG A 344 -6.76 0.29 -9.68
N ARG A 345 -7.82 -0.37 -10.16
CA ARG A 345 -8.57 0.04 -11.36
C ARG A 345 -9.12 1.47 -11.21
N GLU A 346 -9.65 1.80 -10.04
CA GLU A 346 -10.17 3.13 -9.72
C GLU A 346 -9.07 4.20 -9.90
N GLU A 347 -7.83 3.94 -9.49
CA GLU A 347 -6.73 4.91 -9.63
C GLU A 347 -6.25 5.07 -11.07
N HIS A 348 -6.31 3.98 -11.85
CA HIS A 348 -6.07 4.04 -13.29
C HIS A 348 -7.13 4.89 -14.00
N GLU A 349 -8.41 4.70 -13.67
CA GLU A 349 -9.50 5.52 -14.22
C GLU A 349 -9.35 6.99 -13.82
N HIS A 350 -9.02 7.27 -12.55
CA HIS A 350 -8.72 8.63 -12.10
C HIS A 350 -7.56 9.27 -12.88
N ALA A 351 -6.47 8.55 -13.09
CA ALA A 351 -5.33 9.04 -13.86
C ALA A 351 -5.71 9.37 -15.31
N ARG A 352 -6.54 8.52 -15.95
CA ARG A 352 -7.05 8.78 -17.31
C ARG A 352 -7.95 10.00 -17.37
N GLU A 353 -8.91 10.10 -16.45
CA GLU A 353 -9.83 11.25 -16.33
C GLU A 353 -9.06 12.55 -16.07
N GLU A 354 -7.95 12.51 -15.33
CA GLU A 354 -7.09 13.66 -15.03
C GLU A 354 -6.14 14.05 -16.18
N GLY A 355 -6.10 13.26 -17.27
CA GLY A 355 -5.35 13.60 -18.50
C GLY A 355 -4.04 12.84 -18.72
N VAL A 356 -3.77 11.77 -17.96
CA VAL A 356 -2.59 10.92 -18.20
C VAL A 356 -2.74 10.16 -19.53
N THR A 357 -1.70 10.21 -20.36
CA THR A 357 -1.62 9.43 -21.59
C THR A 357 -0.98 8.07 -21.33
N PHE A 358 -1.70 6.98 -21.60
CA PHE A 358 -1.17 5.62 -21.44
C PHE A 358 -0.67 5.05 -22.76
N ARG A 359 0.58 4.56 -22.76
CA ARG A 359 1.16 3.80 -23.88
C ARG A 359 1.44 2.36 -23.43
N TYR A 360 0.49 1.50 -23.79
CA TYR A 360 0.56 0.05 -23.55
C TYR A 360 1.42 -0.65 -24.57
N ARG A 361 1.97 -1.81 -24.19
CA ARG A 361 2.86 -2.61 -25.04
C ARG A 361 4.05 -1.79 -25.54
N VAL A 362 4.61 -0.98 -24.65
CA VAL A 362 5.80 -0.17 -24.91
C VAL A 362 6.85 -0.49 -23.87
N ARG A 363 8.05 -0.85 -24.33
CA ARG A 363 9.23 -1.08 -23.50
C ARG A 363 10.23 0.06 -23.72
N ALA A 364 10.72 0.63 -22.62
CA ALA A 364 11.86 1.55 -22.66
C ALA A 364 13.16 0.77 -22.95
N VAL A 365 14.03 1.31 -23.80
CA VAL A 365 15.31 0.68 -24.19
C VAL A 365 16.53 1.50 -23.81
N ALA A 366 16.39 2.83 -23.72
CA ALA A 366 17.43 3.73 -23.22
C ALA A 366 16.84 5.11 -22.91
N PHE A 367 17.58 5.90 -22.14
CA PHE A 367 17.32 7.32 -21.94
C PHE A 367 18.17 8.16 -22.89
N GLU A 368 17.57 9.19 -23.47
CA GLU A 368 18.25 10.14 -24.35
C GLU A 368 18.48 11.44 -23.60
N GLY A 369 19.62 12.10 -23.83
CA GLY A 369 19.93 13.35 -23.16
C GLY A 369 20.62 14.39 -24.04
N ASP A 370 20.61 15.63 -23.56
CA ASP A 370 21.26 16.77 -24.20
C ASP A 370 22.77 16.85 -23.88
N ALA A 371 23.48 17.78 -24.52
CA ALA A 371 24.90 18.03 -24.29
C ALA A 371 25.23 18.50 -22.85
N ARG A 372 24.22 18.84 -22.03
CA ARG A 372 24.37 19.21 -20.61
C ARG A 372 24.04 18.03 -19.69
N GLY A 373 23.82 16.84 -20.24
CA GLY A 373 23.54 15.62 -19.50
C GLY A 373 22.14 15.58 -18.88
N ARG A 374 21.15 16.27 -19.46
CA ARG A 374 19.74 16.19 -18.99
C ARG A 374 18.92 15.31 -19.91
N VAL A 375 18.00 14.55 -19.35
CA VAL A 375 17.06 13.73 -20.13
C VAL A 375 16.22 14.60 -21.06
N THR A 376 16.07 14.15 -22.31
CA THR A 376 15.22 14.77 -23.34
C THR A 376 14.16 13.82 -23.88
N GLY A 377 14.31 12.52 -23.61
CA GLY A 377 13.34 11.51 -24.03
C GLY A 377 13.69 10.11 -23.55
N VAL A 378 12.72 9.23 -23.73
CA VAL A 378 12.87 7.78 -23.51
C VAL A 378 12.77 7.10 -24.86
N ARG A 379 13.86 6.48 -25.30
CA ARG A 379 13.84 5.62 -26.48
C ARG A 379 13.12 4.34 -26.14
N CYS A 380 12.18 3.97 -26.98
CA CYS A 380 11.21 2.92 -26.73
C CYS A 380 11.08 2.00 -27.94
N ARG A 381 10.57 0.79 -27.70
CA ARG A 381 10.13 -0.13 -28.74
C ARG A 381 8.71 -0.59 -28.49
N ARG A 382 7.95 -0.77 -29.58
CA ARG A 382 6.61 -1.36 -29.52
C ARG A 382 6.69 -2.88 -29.39
N LEU A 383 5.86 -3.44 -28.54
CA LEU A 383 5.77 -4.87 -28.33
C LEU A 383 4.62 -5.46 -29.15
N GLY A 384 4.89 -6.55 -29.88
CA GLY A 384 3.94 -7.26 -30.73
C GLY A 384 3.27 -8.42 -29.99
N TRP A 385 2.13 -8.90 -30.48
CA TRP A 385 1.55 -10.14 -29.97
C TRP A 385 2.33 -11.33 -30.52
N ASP A 386 2.75 -12.26 -29.66
CA ASP A 386 3.23 -13.57 -30.13
C ASP A 386 2.03 -14.48 -30.45
N GLU A 387 1.97 -15.04 -31.66
CA GLU A 387 0.89 -15.93 -32.09
C GLU A 387 0.83 -17.21 -31.25
N ALA A 388 1.97 -17.67 -30.70
CA ALA A 388 2.07 -18.90 -29.92
C ALA A 388 1.43 -18.79 -28.52
N GLU A 389 1.20 -17.58 -28.01
CA GLU A 389 0.80 -17.34 -26.61
C GLU A 389 -0.64 -16.85 -26.43
N ARG A 390 -1.46 -16.86 -27.48
CA ARG A 390 -2.92 -16.62 -27.37
C ARG A 390 -3.64 -17.62 -26.44
N ARG A 391 -2.94 -18.66 -25.97
CA ARG A 391 -3.45 -19.72 -25.07
C ARG A 391 -2.65 -19.82 -23.76
N GLY A 392 -2.48 -18.73 -23.02
CA GLY A 392 -1.90 -18.76 -21.68
C GLY A 392 -2.11 -17.47 -20.85
N PRO A 393 -2.06 -17.54 -19.50
CA PRO A 393 -2.20 -16.38 -18.59
C PRO A 393 -0.92 -15.53 -18.47
N GLN A 394 0.13 -15.84 -19.24
CA GLN A 394 1.30 -14.98 -19.43
C GLN A 394 1.38 -14.72 -20.92
N ARG A 395 0.99 -13.50 -21.32
CA ARG A 395 1.16 -13.01 -22.69
C ARG A 395 2.55 -12.39 -22.72
N ALA A 396 3.56 -13.12 -23.18
CA ALA A 396 4.80 -12.49 -23.60
C ALA A 396 4.53 -11.76 -24.91
N PHE A 397 5.13 -10.59 -25.03
CA PHE A 397 5.06 -9.84 -26.26
C PHE A 397 6.34 -10.10 -27.06
N GLY A 398 6.18 -10.44 -28.33
CA GLY A 398 7.27 -10.48 -29.28
C GLY A 398 7.83 -9.10 -29.57
N MET A 399 8.96 -9.07 -30.25
CA MET A 399 9.57 -7.85 -30.78
C MET A 399 8.66 -7.27 -31.88
N GLY A 400 8.07 -6.09 -31.67
CA GLY A 400 7.35 -5.39 -32.73
C GLY A 400 8.28 -4.52 -33.59
N GLU A 401 7.76 -4.01 -34.72
CA GLU A 401 8.51 -3.11 -35.61
C GLU A 401 8.62 -1.68 -35.04
N GLY A 402 9.84 -1.12 -35.10
CA GLY A 402 10.14 0.30 -34.89
C GLY A 402 10.58 0.71 -33.47
N GLU A 403 11.77 1.33 -33.37
CA GLU A 403 12.14 2.17 -32.23
C GLU A 403 11.60 3.59 -32.42
N PHE A 404 11.18 4.23 -31.33
CA PHE A 404 10.72 5.62 -31.33
C PHE A 404 11.06 6.29 -30.01
N VAL A 405 11.07 7.62 -30.00
CA VAL A 405 11.36 8.41 -28.79
C VAL A 405 10.08 9.01 -28.24
N VAL A 406 9.90 8.88 -26.92
CA VAL A 406 8.87 9.61 -26.17
C VAL A 406 9.56 10.80 -25.50
N PRO A 407 9.26 12.05 -25.89
CA PRO A 407 9.91 13.22 -25.31
C PRO A 407 9.62 13.33 -23.81
N ALA A 408 10.65 13.63 -23.02
CA ALA A 408 10.59 13.68 -21.57
C ALA A 408 11.61 14.67 -21.03
N ASP A 409 11.19 15.53 -20.12
CA ASP A 409 12.07 16.43 -19.36
C ASP A 409 12.28 15.90 -17.92
N LEU A 410 11.42 14.96 -17.49
CA LEU A 410 11.51 14.20 -16.25
C LEU A 410 11.04 12.77 -16.49
N VAL A 411 11.79 11.79 -16.00
CA VAL A 411 11.44 10.37 -16.01
C VAL A 411 11.33 9.88 -14.58
N ILE A 412 10.20 9.23 -14.25
CA ILE A 412 9.97 8.58 -12.96
C ILE A 412 10.00 7.07 -13.15
N VAL A 413 10.92 6.39 -12.48
CA VAL A 413 11.09 4.93 -12.54
C VAL A 413 10.27 4.27 -11.42
N ALA A 414 9.20 3.56 -11.79
CA ALA A 414 8.26 2.91 -10.87
C ALA A 414 8.13 1.40 -11.15
N LEU A 415 9.27 0.71 -11.25
CA LEU A 415 9.37 -0.70 -11.69
C LEU A 415 9.33 -1.73 -10.55
N GLY A 416 9.04 -1.29 -9.32
CA GLY A 416 8.94 -2.14 -8.14
C GLY A 416 10.01 -1.79 -7.12
N TYR A 417 10.14 -2.66 -6.11
CA TYR A 417 11.06 -2.45 -4.99
C TYR A 417 11.86 -3.70 -4.69
N VAL A 418 13.04 -3.50 -4.10
CA VAL A 418 13.93 -4.54 -3.58
C VAL A 418 14.09 -4.40 -2.07
N PRO A 419 14.45 -5.49 -1.35
CA PRO A 419 14.73 -5.41 0.08
C PRO A 419 15.92 -4.51 0.41
N ASP A 420 15.94 -3.94 1.62
CA ASP A 420 17.07 -3.14 2.11
C ASP A 420 18.31 -4.03 2.30
N PRO A 421 19.47 -3.69 1.69
CA PRO A 421 20.71 -4.45 1.86
C PRO A 421 21.16 -4.62 3.31
N LEU A 422 20.77 -3.72 4.22
CA LEU A 422 21.07 -3.87 5.65
C LEU A 422 20.53 -5.17 6.25
N LEU A 423 19.49 -5.76 5.66
CA LEU A 423 18.89 -7.02 6.12
C LEU A 423 19.68 -8.25 5.71
N THR A 424 20.46 -8.12 4.65
CA THR A 424 21.31 -9.18 4.12
C THR A 424 22.69 -9.19 4.76
N ASP A 425 22.98 -8.23 5.66
CA ASP A 425 24.24 -8.18 6.36
C ASP A 425 24.37 -9.39 7.32
N PRO A 426 25.38 -10.27 7.12
CA PRO A 426 25.56 -11.46 7.94
C PRO A 426 25.73 -11.16 9.43
N ARG A 427 26.20 -9.96 9.78
CA ARG A 427 26.39 -9.52 11.17
C ARG A 427 25.08 -9.38 11.93
N THR A 428 23.95 -9.25 11.23
CA THR A 428 22.63 -9.18 11.87
C THR A 428 22.18 -10.52 12.45
N GLY A 429 22.75 -11.65 11.99
CA GLY A 429 22.30 -13.00 12.35
C GLY A 429 20.92 -13.38 11.78
N LEU A 430 20.36 -12.57 10.89
CA LEU A 430 19.08 -12.83 10.23
C LEU A 430 19.30 -13.68 8.96
N GLN A 431 18.44 -14.65 8.74
CA GLN A 431 18.41 -15.41 7.50
C GLN A 431 17.54 -14.70 6.45
N THR A 432 18.05 -14.62 5.22
CA THR A 432 17.34 -14.05 4.08
C THR A 432 17.23 -15.05 2.93
N GLY A 433 16.17 -14.92 2.13
CA GLY A 433 15.99 -15.66 0.90
C GLY A 433 16.92 -15.16 -0.22
N PRO A 434 16.98 -15.87 -1.37
CA PRO A 434 17.78 -15.46 -2.53
C PRO A 434 17.38 -14.10 -3.13
N ASP A 435 16.17 -13.64 -2.84
CA ASP A 435 15.64 -12.34 -3.25
C ASP A 435 15.89 -11.22 -2.22
N GLY A 436 16.63 -11.53 -1.14
CA GLY A 436 17.01 -10.59 -0.08
C GLY A 436 15.94 -10.38 1.00
N ARG A 437 14.78 -11.06 0.91
CA ARG A 437 13.70 -10.92 1.90
C ARG A 437 13.99 -11.72 3.16
N LEU A 438 13.51 -11.25 4.31
CA LEU A 438 13.66 -11.96 5.58
C LEU A 438 12.92 -13.30 5.55
N LEU A 439 13.60 -14.36 5.99
CA LEU A 439 12.97 -15.65 6.23
C LEU A 439 12.35 -15.64 7.62
N VAL A 440 11.07 -16.02 7.68
CA VAL A 440 10.32 -16.14 8.92
C VAL A 440 9.48 -17.41 8.91
N ASP A 441 9.09 -17.85 10.10
CA ASP A 441 7.98 -18.77 10.24
C ASP A 441 6.69 -18.10 9.71
N PRO A 442 5.98 -18.70 8.75
CA PRO A 442 4.87 -18.05 8.06
C PRO A 442 3.61 -17.85 8.94
N GLN A 443 3.50 -18.58 10.05
CA GLN A 443 2.34 -18.49 10.95
C GLN A 443 2.56 -17.43 12.04
N THR A 444 3.80 -17.29 12.51
CA THR A 444 4.15 -16.50 13.69
C THR A 444 4.97 -15.25 13.36
N GLY A 445 5.71 -15.26 12.25
CA GLY A 445 6.66 -14.20 11.91
C GLY A 445 7.99 -14.28 12.67
N HIS A 446 8.26 -15.36 13.43
CA HIS A 446 9.57 -15.58 14.07
C HIS A 446 10.67 -15.65 13.02
N THR A 447 11.77 -14.91 13.24
CA THR A 447 12.97 -14.98 12.39
C THR A 447 13.91 -16.11 12.84
N SER A 448 15.09 -16.21 12.24
CA SER A 448 16.18 -17.08 12.68
C SER A 448 16.75 -16.70 14.05
N ARG A 449 16.41 -15.52 14.59
CA ARG A 449 16.90 -15.03 15.88
C ARG A 449 15.81 -15.12 16.96
N PRO A 450 16.11 -15.74 18.13
CA PRO A 450 15.22 -15.72 19.27
C PRO A 450 14.85 -14.29 19.69
N GLY A 451 13.58 -14.06 20.03
CA GLY A 451 13.08 -12.74 20.40
C GLY A 451 12.92 -11.75 19.23
N VAL A 452 13.27 -12.13 18.00
CA VAL A 452 13.14 -11.26 16.81
C VAL A 452 12.11 -11.81 15.84
N PHE A 453 11.18 -10.95 15.46
CA PHE A 453 10.06 -11.21 14.58
C PHE A 453 10.10 -10.26 13.38
N ALA A 454 9.47 -10.62 12.27
CA ALA A 454 9.33 -9.72 11.12
C ALA A 454 8.00 -9.94 10.39
N GLY A 455 7.55 -8.90 9.68
CA GLY A 455 6.35 -8.96 8.85
C GLY A 455 6.24 -7.80 7.85
N GLY A 456 5.16 -7.80 7.09
CA GLY A 456 4.93 -6.83 6.02
C GLY A 456 5.86 -7.03 4.81
N ASP A 457 6.10 -5.95 4.07
CA ASP A 457 6.69 -6.04 2.73
C ASP A 457 8.16 -6.50 2.73
N GLY A 458 8.88 -6.34 3.84
CA GLY A 458 10.26 -6.86 3.99
C GLY A 458 10.33 -8.40 4.03
N VAL A 459 9.20 -9.06 4.29
CA VAL A 459 9.05 -10.52 4.30
C VAL A 459 8.30 -11.00 3.06
N HIS A 460 7.17 -10.37 2.74
CA HIS A 460 6.25 -10.85 1.71
C HIS A 460 6.50 -10.22 0.32
N GLY A 461 7.31 -9.16 0.27
CA GLY A 461 7.45 -8.29 -0.88
C GLY A 461 6.45 -7.13 -0.87
N PRO A 462 6.62 -6.15 -1.77
CA PRO A 462 5.71 -5.03 -1.92
C PRO A 462 4.29 -5.52 -2.19
N ASP A 463 3.36 -5.13 -1.33
CA ASP A 463 1.96 -5.58 -1.39
C ASP A 463 1.02 -4.52 -0.80
N LEU A 464 -0.21 -4.91 -0.47
CA LEU A 464 -1.26 -4.02 0.00
C LEU A 464 -1.11 -3.62 1.48
N VAL A 465 -1.60 -2.43 1.82
CA VAL A 465 -1.71 -1.97 3.22
C VAL A 465 -2.43 -3.01 4.10
N VAL A 466 -3.51 -3.62 3.58
CA VAL A 466 -4.30 -4.62 4.32
C VAL A 466 -3.54 -5.94 4.54
N THR A 467 -2.64 -6.34 3.65
CA THR A 467 -1.84 -7.56 3.84
C THR A 467 -0.71 -7.31 4.84
N ALA A 468 -0.15 -6.09 4.86
CA ALA A 468 0.75 -5.65 5.93
C ALA A 468 0.07 -5.63 7.30
N ILE A 469 -1.19 -5.17 7.38
CA ILE A 469 -2.00 -5.23 8.61
C ILE A 469 -2.25 -6.69 9.01
N ALA A 470 -2.66 -7.56 8.07
CA ALA A 470 -2.89 -8.97 8.34
C ALA A 470 -1.63 -9.68 8.88
N ALA A 471 -0.45 -9.39 8.32
CA ALA A 471 0.83 -9.88 8.82
C ALA A 471 1.12 -9.35 10.23
N GLY A 472 0.98 -8.05 10.44
CA GLY A 472 1.20 -7.42 11.75
C GLY A 472 0.29 -8.00 12.84
N ARG A 473 -0.98 -8.29 12.53
CA ARG A 473 -1.93 -8.95 13.46
C ARG A 473 -1.45 -10.33 13.89
N ARG A 474 -1.06 -11.17 12.93
CA ARG A 474 -0.55 -12.53 13.22
C ARG A 474 0.70 -12.46 14.09
N THR A 475 1.65 -11.61 13.72
CA THR A 475 2.91 -11.47 14.43
C THR A 475 2.74 -10.85 15.82
N ALA A 476 1.83 -9.88 16.00
CA ALA A 476 1.54 -9.33 17.32
C ALA A 476 1.00 -10.40 18.30
N ALA A 477 0.15 -11.31 17.82
CA ALA A 477 -0.33 -12.43 18.63
C ALA A 477 0.80 -13.39 19.01
N ALA A 478 1.75 -13.64 18.09
CA ALA A 478 2.91 -14.48 18.36
C ALA A 478 3.90 -13.84 19.34
N ILE A 479 4.19 -12.55 19.19
CA ILE A 479 5.03 -11.79 20.14
C ILE A 479 4.42 -11.84 21.53
N ASP A 480 3.13 -11.56 21.65
CA ASP A 480 2.40 -11.59 22.91
C ASP A 480 2.43 -12.98 23.58
N ALA A 481 2.28 -14.05 22.81
CA ALA A 481 2.43 -15.42 23.31
C ALA A 481 3.87 -15.75 23.75
N TYR A 482 4.86 -15.31 22.97
CA TYR A 482 6.27 -15.45 23.31
C TYR A 482 6.60 -14.75 24.62
N LEU A 483 6.18 -13.49 24.80
CA LEU A 483 6.43 -12.71 26.00
C LEU A 483 5.82 -13.36 27.26
N ARG A 484 4.58 -13.86 27.18
CA ARG A 484 3.98 -14.61 28.30
C ARG A 484 4.74 -15.89 28.64
N SER A 485 5.26 -16.59 27.64
CA SER A 485 6.05 -17.81 27.89
C SER A 485 7.34 -17.55 28.67
N LEU A 486 7.87 -16.32 28.60
CA LEU A 486 9.03 -15.91 29.37
C LEU A 486 8.69 -15.64 30.85
N ASP A 487 7.42 -15.39 31.19
CA ASP A 487 6.96 -15.20 32.59
C ASP A 487 6.80 -16.56 33.30
N ASP A 488 6.41 -17.59 32.55
CA ASP A 488 6.09 -18.93 33.06
C ASP A 488 7.33 -19.83 33.34
N GLY A 489 8.54 -19.26 33.31
CA GLY A 489 9.79 -20.00 33.59
C GLY A 489 10.13 -21.12 32.59
N HIS A 490 9.41 -21.20 31.47
CA HIS A 490 9.72 -22.15 30.40
C HIS A 490 10.92 -21.63 29.61
N ALA A 491 11.93 -22.48 29.41
CA ALA A 491 13.11 -22.15 28.62
C ALA A 491 12.69 -21.57 27.27
N ALA A 492 13.32 -20.45 26.89
CA ALA A 492 13.05 -19.76 25.63
C ALA A 492 12.86 -20.76 24.49
N VAL A 493 11.70 -20.71 23.83
CA VAL A 493 11.42 -21.58 22.68
C VAL A 493 12.56 -21.38 21.68
N ASN A 494 13.32 -22.46 21.43
CA ASN A 494 14.42 -22.42 20.47
C ASN A 494 13.91 -21.82 19.15
N ALA A 495 14.70 -20.96 18.52
CA ALA A 495 14.35 -20.41 17.22
C ALA A 495 13.95 -21.57 16.29
N PRO A 496 12.78 -21.50 15.61
CA PRO A 496 12.37 -22.57 14.72
C PRO A 496 13.46 -22.80 13.69
N GLN A 497 13.78 -24.07 13.40
CA GLN A 497 14.60 -24.39 12.23
C GLN A 497 13.80 -23.97 10.99
N LEU A 498 14.13 -22.78 10.47
CA LEU A 498 13.54 -22.28 9.24
C LEU A 498 13.96 -23.23 8.12
N ALA A 499 13.01 -24.02 7.62
CA ALA A 499 13.27 -24.87 6.48
C ALA A 499 13.67 -23.98 5.29
N PRO A 500 14.70 -24.36 4.50
CA PRO A 500 14.91 -23.72 3.21
C PRO A 500 13.60 -23.82 2.43
N PRO A 501 13.23 -22.79 1.65
CA PRO A 501 11.90 -22.71 1.06
C PRO A 501 11.61 -24.01 0.31
N GLY A 502 10.70 -24.83 0.86
CA GLY A 502 10.06 -25.89 0.10
C GLY A 502 9.49 -25.23 -1.14
N ARG A 503 9.63 -25.87 -2.31
CA ARG A 503 9.07 -25.36 -3.57
C ARG A 503 7.62 -24.99 -3.29
N GLN A 504 7.33 -23.70 -3.16
CA GLN A 504 5.96 -23.22 -3.09
C GLN A 504 5.26 -23.86 -4.31
N PRO A 505 4.03 -24.39 -4.18
CA PRO A 505 3.26 -24.64 -5.37
C PRO A 505 3.32 -23.33 -6.16
N ARG A 506 3.78 -23.39 -7.40
CA ARG A 506 3.86 -22.22 -8.27
C ARG A 506 2.44 -21.65 -8.37
N ARG A 507 2.02 -20.80 -7.43
CA ARG A 507 1.22 -19.63 -7.78
C ARG A 507 2.05 -19.04 -8.91
N ARG A 508 1.46 -18.89 -10.10
CA ARG A 508 2.15 -18.39 -11.29
C ARG A 508 2.61 -16.95 -11.03
N GLY A 509 3.63 -16.80 -10.18
CA GLY A 509 4.39 -15.61 -9.95
C GLY A 509 5.12 -15.34 -11.25
N ARG A 510 4.85 -14.16 -11.79
CA ARG A 510 5.44 -13.62 -13.00
C ARG A 510 6.96 -13.73 -12.86
N ARG A 511 7.59 -14.52 -13.73
CA ARG A 511 9.04 -14.51 -13.89
C ARG A 511 9.41 -13.14 -14.43
N TRP A 512 10.11 -12.35 -13.62
CA TRP A 512 10.80 -11.17 -14.09
C TRP A 512 12.00 -11.66 -14.92
N TRP A 513 11.90 -11.49 -16.24
CA TRP A 513 13.02 -11.74 -17.14
C TRP A 513 13.98 -10.55 -17.06
N PHE A 514 14.93 -10.60 -16.13
CA PHE A 514 16.22 -9.96 -16.35
C PHE A 514 17.02 -10.93 -17.25
N GLY A 515 16.94 -10.70 -18.56
CA GLY A 515 17.82 -11.32 -19.54
C GLY A 515 19.24 -10.76 -19.40
N ARG A 516 20.23 -11.62 -19.66
CA ARG A 516 21.68 -11.41 -19.53
C ARG A 516 22.20 -10.12 -20.13
#